data_AF-A0A1C6EWD5-F1
#
_entry.id   AF-A0A1C6EWD5-F1
#
_cell.length_a   1.000
_cell.length_b   1.000
_cell.length_c   1.000
_cell.angle_alpha   90.00
_cell.angle_beta   90.00
_cell.angle_gamma   90.00
#
_symmetry.space_group_name_H-M   'P 1'
#
loop_
_entity.id
_entity.type
_entity.pdbx_description
1 polymer ?
#
loop_
_entity_poly.entity_id
_entity_poly.type
_entity_poly.pdbx_seq_one_letter_code
_entity_poly.pdbx_strand_id
1 'polypeptide(L)'
;MSQNIYERGVDDAGFGRIRSKGDQALFGGFTTKDMKERLRVKENRPLADFLPTLTIAAKNLATEMTNYNVEQKELYGEAPITDEHVQNNSSVREMLGQRGIKPEDLPPAEDLKKLERRVKRDEKKLMKG
;
A
#
# COMPACT_ATOMS: atom_id res chain seq x y z
N MET A 1 1.14 -7.26 5.64
CA MET A 1 0.30 -8.07 6.55
C MET A 1 1.00 -9.39 6.74
N SER A 2 1.06 -9.87 7.97
CA SER A 2 1.87 -11.03 8.37
C SER A 2 1.19 -12.36 8.09
N GLN A 3 1.96 -13.44 8.19
CA GLN A 3 1.49 -14.83 8.02
C GLN A 3 0.42 -15.22 9.06
N ASN A 4 0.40 -14.53 10.20
CA ASN A 4 -0.59 -14.63 11.27
C ASN A 4 -2.04 -14.56 10.75
N ILE A 5 -2.30 -13.76 9.72
CA ILE A 5 -3.66 -13.62 9.16
C ILE A 5 -4.14 -14.91 8.48
N TYR A 6 -3.24 -15.66 7.84
CA TYR A 6 -3.57 -16.95 7.26
C TYR A 6 -3.93 -17.99 8.33
N GLU A 7 -3.15 -18.01 9.42
CA GLU A 7 -3.37 -18.88 10.58
C GLU A 7 -4.71 -18.57 11.28
N ARG A 8 -5.24 -17.35 11.08
CA ARG A 8 -6.53 -16.89 11.58
C ARG A 8 -7.72 -17.13 10.64
N GLY A 9 -7.55 -17.99 9.64
CA GLY A 9 -8.66 -18.46 8.78
C GLY A 9 -8.95 -17.56 7.58
N VAL A 10 -7.95 -16.84 7.08
CA VAL A 10 -8.05 -16.03 5.84
C VAL A 10 -7.28 -16.73 4.73
N ASP A 11 -7.91 -16.89 3.57
CA ASP A 11 -7.28 -17.44 2.37
C ASP A 11 -6.61 -16.35 1.51
N ASP A 12 -5.92 -16.75 0.43
CA ASP A 12 -5.24 -15.79 -0.46
C ASP A 12 -6.19 -14.78 -1.09
N ALA A 13 -7.41 -15.22 -1.44
CA ALA A 13 -8.43 -14.36 -2.02
C ALA A 13 -8.93 -13.32 -1.00
N GLY A 14 -9.17 -13.75 0.24
CA GLY A 14 -9.55 -12.89 1.36
C GLY A 14 -8.47 -11.91 1.73
N PHE A 15 -7.20 -12.33 1.72
CA PHE A 15 -6.06 -11.43 1.92
C PHE A 15 -6.04 -10.32 0.85
N GLY A 16 -6.28 -10.68 -0.42
CA GLY A 16 -6.43 -9.73 -1.51
C GLY A 16 -7.56 -8.72 -1.28
N ARG A 17 -8.73 -9.18 -0.82
CA ARG A 17 -9.90 -8.33 -0.53
C ARG A 17 -9.64 -7.39 0.65
N ILE A 18 -9.06 -7.89 1.74
CA ILE A 18 -8.69 -7.07 2.91
C ILE A 18 -7.77 -5.93 2.48
N ARG A 19 -6.67 -6.26 1.78
CA ARG A 19 -5.71 -5.26 1.29
C ARG A 19 -6.37 -4.23 0.38
N SER A 20 -7.23 -4.67 -0.53
CA SER A 20 -7.94 -3.77 -1.45
C SER A 20 -8.86 -2.79 -0.71
N LYS A 21 -9.57 -3.25 0.32
CA LYS A 21 -10.45 -2.39 1.13
C LYS A 21 -9.64 -1.41 2.00
N GLY A 22 -8.51 -1.85 2.55
CA GLY A 22 -7.58 -0.98 3.27
C GLY A 22 -7.00 0.12 2.39
N ASP A 23 -6.54 -0.24 1.19
CA ASP A 23 -6.05 0.73 0.19
C ASP A 23 -7.13 1.77 -0.13
N GLN A 24 -8.37 1.33 -0.37
CA GLN A 24 -9.48 2.24 -0.65
C GLN A 24 -9.72 3.22 0.50
N ALA A 25 -9.65 2.75 1.75
CA ALA A 25 -9.80 3.59 2.93
C ALA A 25 -8.66 4.63 3.05
N LEU A 26 -7.41 4.22 2.80
CA LEU A 26 -6.26 5.12 2.84
C LEU A 26 -6.33 6.19 1.75
N PHE A 27 -6.77 5.83 0.55
CA PHE A 27 -6.93 6.73 -0.59
C PHE A 27 -8.28 7.44 -0.63
N GLY A 28 -8.94 7.64 0.52
CA GLY A 28 -10.15 8.48 0.58
C GLY A 28 -11.32 7.98 -0.29
N GLY A 29 -11.42 6.68 -0.51
CA GLY A 29 -12.47 6.05 -1.31
C GLY A 29 -12.02 5.62 -2.72
N PHE A 30 -10.83 6.04 -3.18
CA PHE A 30 -10.32 5.65 -4.50
C PHE A 30 -9.84 4.21 -4.52
N THR A 31 -10.32 3.45 -5.49
CA THR A 31 -9.88 2.08 -5.72
C THR A 31 -8.47 2.04 -6.28
N THR A 32 -7.83 0.87 -6.25
CA THR A 32 -6.54 0.65 -6.93
C THR A 32 -6.60 1.02 -8.42
N LYS A 33 -7.76 0.82 -9.07
CA LYS A 33 -7.95 1.18 -10.48
C LYS A 33 -7.92 2.70 -10.66
N ASP A 34 -8.68 3.44 -9.85
CA ASP A 34 -8.70 4.91 -9.89
C ASP A 34 -7.31 5.49 -9.65
N MET A 35 -6.56 4.91 -8.70
CA MET A 35 -5.19 5.32 -8.41
C MET A 35 -4.22 5.02 -9.57
N LYS A 36 -4.38 3.90 -10.27
CA LYS A 36 -3.59 3.62 -11.49
C LYS A 36 -3.87 4.66 -12.58
N GLU A 37 -5.13 5.05 -12.77
CA GLU A 37 -5.50 6.07 -13.74
C GLU A 37 -4.91 7.45 -13.39
N ARG A 38 -5.04 7.87 -12.12
CA ARG A 38 -4.47 9.13 -11.60
C ARG A 38 -2.96 9.20 -11.78
N LEU A 39 -2.25 8.12 -11.46
CA LEU A 39 -0.79 8.04 -11.55
C LEU A 39 -0.29 7.65 -12.96
N ARG A 40 -1.20 7.51 -13.94
CA ARG A 40 -0.88 7.12 -15.33
C ARG A 40 -0.10 5.79 -15.41
N VAL A 41 -0.45 4.85 -14.54
CA VAL A 41 0.13 3.51 -14.46
C VAL A 41 -0.59 2.60 -15.45
N LYS A 42 0.18 1.92 -16.32
CA LYS A 42 -0.37 0.90 -17.22
C LYS A 42 -1.00 -0.23 -16.42
N GLU A 43 -2.11 -0.79 -16.92
CA GLU A 43 -2.87 -1.84 -16.21
C GLU A 43 -1.99 -3.04 -15.79
N ASN A 44 -1.06 -3.44 -16.65
CA ASN A 44 -0.15 -4.56 -16.44
C ASN A 44 0.98 -4.31 -15.43
N ARG A 45 1.08 -3.10 -14.85
CA ARG A 45 2.06 -2.79 -13.81
C ARG A 45 1.40 -2.71 -12.43
N PRO A 46 2.08 -3.16 -11.36
CA PRO A 46 1.62 -2.96 -9.99
C PRO A 46 1.55 -1.46 -9.65
N LEU A 47 0.51 -1.04 -8.93
CA LEU A 47 0.39 0.33 -8.44
C LEU A 47 1.52 0.69 -7.46
N ALA A 48 1.92 -0.27 -6.62
CA ALA A 48 2.95 -0.09 -5.59
C ALA A 48 4.29 0.43 -6.13
N ASP A 49 4.66 0.08 -7.37
CA ASP A 49 5.89 0.54 -8.04
C ASP A 49 5.94 2.07 -8.25
N PHE A 50 4.80 2.75 -8.11
CA PHE A 50 4.65 4.19 -8.41
C PHE A 50 4.17 5.00 -7.21
N LEU A 51 3.93 4.35 -6.07
CA LEU A 51 3.53 5.03 -4.86
C LEU A 51 4.74 5.77 -4.25
N PRO A 52 4.58 7.03 -3.81
CA PRO A 52 5.59 7.74 -3.06
C PRO A 52 5.99 7.01 -1.78
N THR A 53 7.23 7.20 -1.33
CA THR A 53 7.75 6.63 -0.07
C THR A 53 6.82 6.93 1.11
N LEU A 54 6.25 8.13 1.16
CA LEU A 54 5.30 8.52 2.20
C LEU A 54 4.03 7.66 2.19
N THR A 55 3.46 7.40 1.02
CA THR A 55 2.29 6.53 0.86
C THR A 55 2.62 5.08 1.24
N ILE A 56 3.81 4.60 0.87
CA ILE A 56 4.28 3.26 1.26
C ILE A 56 4.40 3.17 2.79
N ALA A 57 5.00 4.17 3.44
CA ALA A 57 5.13 4.23 4.89
C ALA A 57 3.77 4.25 5.59
N ALA A 58 2.80 5.00 5.06
CA ALA A 58 1.44 5.04 5.58
C ALA A 58 0.75 3.66 5.51
N LYS A 59 0.87 2.96 4.38
CA LYS A 59 0.33 1.59 4.21
C LYS A 59 0.99 0.60 5.18
N ASN A 60 2.30 0.71 5.36
CA ASN A 60 3.05 -0.14 6.30
C ASN A 60 2.59 0.12 7.74
N LEU A 61 2.41 1.39 8.13
CA LEU A 61 1.91 1.73 9.46
C LEU A 61 0.52 1.13 9.70
N ALA A 62 -0.43 1.33 8.78
CA ALA A 62 -1.77 0.77 8.92
C ALA A 62 -1.75 -0.77 8.98
N THR A 63 -0.85 -1.40 8.22
CA THR A 63 -0.60 -2.84 8.25
C THR A 63 -0.11 -3.32 9.61
N GLU A 64 0.89 -2.65 10.19
CA GLU A 64 1.43 -3.04 11.50
C GLU A 64 0.43 -2.82 12.63
N MET A 65 -0.34 -1.73 12.58
CA MET A 65 -1.46 -1.50 13.49
C MET A 65 -2.49 -2.63 13.40
N THR A 66 -2.80 -3.09 12.18
CA THR A 66 -3.73 -4.21 11.97
C THR A 66 -3.18 -5.50 12.53
N ASN A 67 -1.91 -5.85 12.25
CA ASN A 67 -1.29 -7.06 12.78
C ASN A 67 -1.33 -7.06 14.32
N TYR A 68 -0.96 -5.95 14.94
CA TYR A 68 -0.98 -5.78 16.39
C TYR A 68 -2.40 -5.94 16.96
N ASN A 69 -3.40 -5.24 16.41
CA ASN A 69 -4.77 -5.29 16.91
C ASN A 69 -5.44 -6.64 16.68
N VAL A 70 -5.17 -7.32 15.57
CA VAL A 70 -5.67 -8.67 15.28
C VAL A 70 -5.17 -9.67 16.33
N GLU A 71 -3.92 -9.53 16.76
CA GLU A 71 -3.36 -10.34 17.84
C GLU A 71 -3.99 -10.00 19.19
N GLN A 72 -4.00 -8.72 19.57
CA GLN A 72 -4.50 -8.27 20.88
C GLN A 72 -5.99 -8.53 21.09
N LYS A 73 -6.80 -8.43 20.03
CA LYS A 73 -8.25 -8.60 20.08
C LYS A 73 -8.70 -10.03 19.70
N GLU A 74 -7.75 -10.92 19.45
CA GLU A 74 -7.99 -12.28 18.99
C GLU A 74 -8.99 -12.35 17.82
N LEU A 75 -8.77 -11.55 16.77
CA LEU A 75 -9.68 -11.52 15.60
C LEU A 75 -9.46 -12.74 14.69
N TYR A 76 -10.54 -13.32 14.18
CA TYR A 76 -10.50 -14.47 13.27
C TYR A 76 -11.43 -14.25 12.08
N GLY A 77 -11.04 -14.82 10.93
CA GLY A 77 -11.79 -14.74 9.69
C GLY A 77 -11.68 -13.39 8.98
N GLU A 78 -12.10 -13.36 7.72
CA GLU A 78 -11.88 -12.21 6.84
C GLU A 78 -12.63 -10.95 7.27
N ALA A 79 -13.89 -11.06 7.67
CA ALA A 79 -14.72 -9.87 7.93
C ALA A 79 -14.21 -9.03 9.12
N PRO A 80 -13.97 -9.60 10.32
CA PRO A 80 -13.44 -8.82 11.44
C PRO A 80 -12.06 -8.21 11.15
N ILE A 81 -11.18 -8.96 10.48
CA ILE A 81 -9.85 -8.49 10.08
C ILE A 81 -9.95 -7.38 9.03
N THR A 82 -10.91 -7.47 8.12
CA THR A 82 -11.19 -6.43 7.14
C THR A 82 -11.59 -5.13 7.82
N ASP A 83 -12.54 -5.19 8.76
CA ASP A 83 -13.05 -4.01 9.45
C ASP A 83 -11.94 -3.31 10.25
N GLU A 84 -11.13 -4.09 10.96
CA GLU A 84 -9.93 -3.62 11.64
C GLU A 84 -8.94 -2.94 10.67
N HIS A 85 -8.69 -3.57 9.52
CA HIS A 85 -7.76 -3.03 8.52
C HIS A 85 -8.27 -1.72 7.90
N VAL A 86 -9.56 -1.64 7.58
CA VAL A 86 -10.21 -0.44 7.05
C VAL A 86 -10.16 0.70 8.07
N GLN A 87 -10.44 0.41 9.34
CA GLN A 87 -10.38 1.40 10.42
C GLN A 87 -8.96 1.95 10.57
N ASN A 88 -7.94 1.08 10.61
CA ASN A 88 -6.54 1.51 10.75
C ASN A 88 -6.08 2.37 9.55
N ASN A 89 -6.44 2.00 8.33
CA ASN A 89 -6.11 2.81 7.15
C ASN A 89 -6.83 4.17 7.16
N SER A 90 -8.08 4.22 7.63
CA SER A 90 -8.84 5.46 7.79
C SER A 90 -8.19 6.39 8.82
N SER A 91 -7.75 5.85 9.96
CA SER A 91 -7.03 6.61 11.00
C SER A 91 -5.70 7.17 10.49
N VAL A 92 -4.93 6.37 9.74
CA VAL A 92 -3.69 6.85 9.13
C VAL A 92 -3.97 7.94 8.10
N ARG A 93 -4.99 7.78 7.26
CA ARG A 93 -5.43 8.82 6.32
C ARG A 93 -5.79 10.11 7.04
N GLU A 94 -6.58 10.03 8.10
CA GLU A 94 -6.99 11.20 8.88
C GLU A 94 -5.79 11.94 9.46
N MET A 95 -4.84 11.21 10.07
CA MET A 95 -3.60 11.76 10.61
C MET A 95 -2.77 12.51 9.54
N LEU A 96 -2.67 11.97 8.33
CA LEU A 96 -2.03 12.65 7.20
C LEU A 96 -2.83 13.90 6.77
N GLY A 97 -4.15 13.78 6.71
CA GLY A 97 -5.07 14.86 6.35
C GLY A 97 -4.98 16.06 7.29
N GLN A 98 -4.78 15.84 8.59
CA GLN A 98 -4.55 16.91 9.58
C GLN A 98 -3.30 17.76 9.27
N ARG A 99 -2.35 17.23 8.47
CA ARG A 99 -1.15 17.94 8.00
C ARG A 99 -1.28 18.41 6.55
N GLY A 100 -2.48 18.34 5.96
CA GLY A 100 -2.74 18.70 4.57
C GLY A 100 -2.23 17.69 3.55
N ILE A 101 -1.92 16.46 3.98
CA ILE A 101 -1.36 15.42 3.11
C ILE A 101 -2.49 14.47 2.72
N LYS A 102 -2.76 14.38 1.42
CA LYS A 102 -3.74 13.45 0.83
C LYS A 102 -3.00 12.41 -0.01
N PRO A 103 -2.91 11.14 0.44
CA PRO A 103 -2.19 10.09 -0.28
C PRO A 103 -2.54 9.95 -1.76
N GLU A 104 -3.82 10.21 -2.10
CA GLU A 104 -4.40 10.13 -3.44
C GLU A 104 -4.00 11.28 -4.39
N ASP A 105 -3.46 12.38 -3.85
CA ASP A 105 -3.08 13.59 -4.59
C ASP A 105 -1.56 13.78 -4.65
N LEU A 106 -0.79 12.90 -4.00
CA LEU A 106 0.67 12.94 -4.06
C LEU A 106 1.16 12.60 -5.48
N PRO A 107 2.19 13.29 -5.98
CA PRO A 107 2.77 12.98 -7.28
C PRO A 107 3.32 11.54 -7.27
N PRO A 108 3.29 10.80 -8.40
CA PRO A 108 3.89 9.47 -8.44
C PRO A 108 5.38 9.55 -8.07
N ALA A 109 5.89 8.49 -7.44
CA ALA A 109 7.34 8.34 -7.33
C ALA A 109 7.97 8.38 -8.72
N GLU A 110 9.20 8.89 -8.85
CA GLU A 110 9.96 8.65 -10.07
C GLU A 110 9.93 7.15 -10.36
N ASP A 111 9.64 6.76 -11.60
CA ASP A 111 9.55 5.35 -11.98
C ASP A 111 10.87 4.66 -11.57
N LEU A 112 10.83 3.92 -10.46
CA LEU A 112 12.02 3.33 -9.85
C LEU A 112 12.76 2.46 -10.87
N LYS A 113 12.04 1.85 -11.81
CA LYS A 113 12.62 1.08 -12.93
C LYS A 113 13.36 1.94 -13.94
N LYS A 114 12.96 3.19 -14.17
CA LYS A 114 13.76 4.14 -14.98
C LYS A 114 15.03 4.55 -14.24
N LEU A 115 14.94 4.78 -12.92
CA LEU A 115 16.11 5.11 -12.11
C LEU A 115 17.11 3.94 -12.09
N GLU A 116 16.65 2.71 -11.77
CA GLU A 116 17.45 1.49 -11.82
C GLU A 116 18.10 1.27 -13.19
N ARG A 117 17.37 1.50 -14.29
CA ARG A 117 17.93 1.39 -15.64
C ARG A 117 19.01 2.44 -15.91
N ARG A 118 18.86 3.67 -15.41
CA ARG A 118 19.89 4.71 -15.53
C ARG A 118 21.14 4.31 -14.75
N VAL A 119 20.98 3.91 -13.49
CA VAL A 119 22.09 3.45 -12.64
C VAL A 119 22.84 2.29 -13.29
N LYS A 120 22.14 1.22 -13.72
CA LYS A 120 22.76 0.08 -14.43
C LYS A 120 23.48 0.48 -15.71
N ARG A 121 22.95 1.47 -16.45
CA ARG A 121 23.58 1.97 -17.67
C ARG A 121 24.87 2.73 -17.35
N ASP A 122 24.84 3.53 -16.30
CA ASP A 122 25.97 4.38 -15.90
C ASP A 122 27.08 3.53 -15.26
N GLU A 123 26.75 2.52 -14.43
CA GLU A 123 27.69 1.49 -13.97
C GLU A 123 28.39 0.78 -15.13
N LYS A 124 27.62 0.35 -16.15
CA LYS A 124 28.17 -0.32 -17.33
C LYS A 124 29.07 0.59 -18.17
N LYS A 125 28.89 1.92 -18.11
CA LYS A 125 29.79 2.89 -18.75
C LYS A 125 31.07 3.08 -17.95
N LEU A 126 30.96 3.17 -16.61
CA LEU A 126 32.09 3.27 -15.69
C LEU A 126 33.01 2.04 -15.73
N MET A 127 32.46 0.84 -15.91
CA MET A 127 33.26 -0.40 -16.04
C MET A 127 33.91 -0.60 -17.42
N LYS A 128 33.65 0.30 -18.38
CA LYS A 128 34.15 0.21 -19.77
C LYS A 128 35.12 1.33 -20.13
N GLY A 129 35.38 2.27 -19.22
CA GLY A 129 36.41 3.31 -19.33
C GLY A 129 37.52 3.03 -18.34
#